data_AF-A0A7W6X8H4-F1
#
_entry.id   AF-A0A7W6X8H4-F1
#
_cell.length_a   1.000
_cell.length_b   1.000
_cell.length_c   1.000
_cell.angle_alpha   90.00
_cell.angle_beta   90.00
_cell.angle_gamma   90.00
#
_symmetry.space_group_name_H-M   'P 1'
#
loop_
_entity.id
_entity.type
_entity.pdbx_description
1 polymer ?
#
loop_
_entity_poly.entity_id
_entity_poly.type
_entity_poly.pdbx_seq_one_letter_code
_entity_poly.pdbx_strand_id
1 'polypeptide(L)'
;MATIQKNVKTVLLGLAASLLAVNAAGQLVRVDADVMAPRPAYVGNAATRCFPCNNRNASITRNMSRTFHIARERMYNPVVEYANWAFSNAGEVDGYAGATIKVAIEYPAGSTPVLANECIAAGNAAVPHPIGNTKLTFGTTANPVVIPWGAIFFMRVYVVGPNGVTWTQLAGGNQSQWGSAPGEFCELGTTDNDKVMAGSGSISGAVYAPMVIATSKTSPSPVIIGDSRPAGGAGTNLQANYDNGPETRILGPVFGYSNFAMSATLLSQWNAGSHTYFYQLLAKGYWTHLITAYGTNDIGNAQTAATILANRATCAANLKAIKSDLIIIGETIYPYVSSSDVFVTKANQNIGAYNSGNQYRIFTLNNGIRAGIVGEDYVWDIADALDPTREGLYPVSADVGLAARTPASCTAGAISGTTFTAGGTVTGTFKPNDYLYDAALNIKDSTMIVEQLTATTFRVNKNYNGSFPNPAAVAATTVTTAGTVTRDGLHVQNVGEEIIIRDKGPDLITKIAA
;
A
#
# COMPACT_ATOMS: atom_id res chain seq x y z
N MET A 1 25.42 25.98 41.28
CA MET A 1 23.98 25.75 41.05
C MET A 1 23.49 26.14 39.64
N ALA A 2 24.20 27.00 38.88
CA ALA A 2 23.80 27.40 37.52
C ALA A 2 24.20 26.43 36.38
N THR A 3 24.99 25.38 36.66
CA THR A 3 25.50 24.46 35.62
C THR A 3 24.62 23.22 35.38
N ILE A 4 23.59 22.98 36.22
CA ILE A 4 22.71 21.80 36.11
C ILE A 4 21.51 22.06 35.17
N GLN A 5 21.14 23.31 34.91
CA GLN A 5 19.96 23.63 34.08
C GLN A 5 20.19 23.49 32.57
N LYS A 6 21.45 23.42 32.09
CA LYS A 6 21.72 23.32 30.64
C LYS A 6 21.59 21.90 30.09
N ASN A 7 21.63 20.88 30.95
CA ASN A 7 21.53 19.49 30.54
C ASN A 7 20.11 18.92 30.59
N VAL A 8 19.14 19.64 31.18
CA VAL A 8 17.73 19.22 31.22
C VAL A 8 17.01 19.55 29.91
N LYS A 9 17.45 20.58 29.18
CA LYS A 9 16.86 20.95 27.87
C LYS A 9 17.21 20.01 26.72
N THR A 10 18.32 19.27 26.82
CA THR A 10 18.73 18.28 25.81
C THR A 10 18.14 16.89 26.10
N VAL A 11 17.74 16.61 27.34
CA VAL A 11 17.14 15.32 27.73
C VAL A 11 15.62 15.32 27.54
N LEU A 12 14.94 16.48 27.51
CA LEU A 12 13.50 16.57 27.22
C LEU A 12 13.15 16.57 25.72
N LEU A 13 14.14 16.52 24.82
CA LEU A 13 13.92 16.36 23.37
C LEU A 13 13.73 14.89 22.94
N GLY A 14 13.65 13.96 23.89
CA GLY A 14 13.46 12.52 23.66
C GLY A 14 12.05 11.98 23.90
N LEU A 15 11.02 12.82 24.11
CA LEU A 15 9.70 12.36 24.57
C LEU A 15 8.48 12.84 23.77
N ALA A 16 8.67 13.48 22.62
CA ALA A 16 7.60 13.67 21.64
C ALA A 16 8.22 13.70 20.24
N ALA A 17 8.24 12.55 19.57
CA ALA A 17 8.52 12.49 18.14
C ALA A 17 7.32 13.13 17.41
N SER A 18 7.35 14.45 17.27
CA SER A 18 6.33 15.23 16.58
C SER A 18 6.42 14.99 15.08
N LEU A 19 5.30 14.55 14.49
CA LEU A 19 5.13 14.31 13.07
C LEU A 19 5.21 15.65 12.33
N LEU A 20 6.20 15.81 11.46
CA LEU A 20 6.31 16.96 10.55
C LEU A 20 5.52 16.63 9.28
N ALA A 21 4.41 17.32 9.04
CA ALA A 21 3.72 17.30 7.75
C ALA A 21 4.12 18.53 6.94
N VAL A 22 4.15 18.40 5.62
CA VAL A 22 4.35 19.53 4.71
C VAL A 22 2.98 19.94 4.18
N ASN A 23 2.58 21.19 4.40
CA ASN A 23 1.31 21.69 3.87
C ASN A 23 1.38 21.91 2.35
N ALA A 24 0.24 22.23 1.73
CA ALA A 24 0.15 22.52 0.30
C ALA A 24 1.03 23.71 -0.17
N ALA A 25 1.57 24.51 0.76
CA ALA A 25 2.51 25.60 0.49
C ALA A 25 3.99 25.21 0.69
N GLY A 26 4.30 23.93 0.92
CA GLY A 26 5.68 23.48 1.14
C GLY A 26 6.23 23.82 2.53
N GLN A 27 5.40 24.30 3.46
CA GLN A 27 5.83 24.65 4.81
C GLN A 27 5.71 23.44 5.73
N LEU A 28 6.74 23.24 6.57
CA LEU A 28 6.69 22.30 7.69
C LEU A 28 5.65 22.80 8.70
N VAL A 29 4.50 22.13 8.74
CA VAL A 29 3.47 22.34 9.75
C VAL A 29 3.65 21.27 10.81
N ARG A 30 3.77 21.70 12.07
CA ARG A 30 3.61 20.79 13.20
C ARG A 30 2.21 20.21 13.12
N VAL A 31 2.10 18.89 12.93
CA VAL A 31 0.91 18.20 13.40
C VAL A 31 1.08 18.17 14.90
N ASP A 32 0.58 19.18 15.59
CA ASP A 32 0.60 19.18 17.04
C ASP A 32 -0.09 17.89 17.50
N ALA A 33 0.60 17.11 18.33
CA ALA A 33 0.04 15.91 18.96
C ALA A 33 -1.24 16.23 19.76
N ASP A 34 -1.53 17.51 19.98
CA ASP A 34 -2.73 18.06 20.61
C ASP A 34 -4.01 17.95 19.75
N VAL A 35 -3.95 17.47 18.49
CA VAL A 35 -5.16 17.22 17.69
C VAL A 35 -5.75 15.82 17.90
N MET A 36 -5.02 14.90 18.54
CA MET A 36 -5.53 13.57 18.86
C MET A 36 -5.97 13.53 20.33
N ALA A 37 -7.28 13.39 20.58
CA ALA A 37 -7.74 13.11 21.93
C ALA A 37 -7.01 11.86 22.47
N PRO A 38 -6.37 11.92 23.65
CA PRO A 38 -5.58 10.80 24.15
C PRO A 38 -6.49 9.59 24.36
N ARG A 39 -6.33 8.57 23.51
CA ARG A 39 -7.04 7.30 23.64
C ARG A 39 -6.43 6.52 24.82
N PRO A 40 -7.22 5.72 25.55
CA PRO A 40 -6.68 4.78 26.53
C PRO A 40 -5.62 3.89 25.89
N ALA A 41 -4.57 3.55 26.64
CA ALA A 41 -3.54 2.64 26.16
C ALA A 41 -4.16 1.27 25.82
N TYR A 42 -3.84 0.75 24.65
CA TYR A 42 -4.31 -0.55 24.16
C TYR A 42 -3.19 -1.27 23.42
N VAL A 43 -3.35 -2.58 23.18
CA VAL A 43 -2.40 -3.35 22.36
C VAL A 43 -2.83 -3.23 20.90
N GLY A 44 -2.17 -2.34 20.16
CA GLY A 44 -2.55 -2.00 18.79
C GLY A 44 -1.45 -2.26 17.79
N ASN A 45 -1.84 -2.48 16.52
CA ASN A 45 -0.88 -2.62 15.43
C ASN A 45 0.03 -1.38 15.33
N ALA A 46 1.31 -1.63 15.19
CA ALA A 46 2.39 -0.69 15.47
C ALA A 46 3.48 -0.66 14.40
N ALA A 47 3.41 -1.54 13.41
CA ALA A 47 4.32 -1.56 12.28
C ALA A 47 3.57 -1.64 10.95
N THR A 48 4.27 -1.30 9.88
CA THR A 48 3.76 -1.37 8.51
C THR A 48 3.83 -2.79 7.95
N ARG A 49 3.23 -3.00 6.77
CA ARG A 49 3.41 -4.19 5.94
C ARG A 49 2.97 -5.51 6.59
N CYS A 50 1.83 -5.46 7.30
CA CYS A 50 1.17 -6.67 7.81
C CYS A 50 0.06 -7.12 6.84
N PHE A 51 0.07 -8.39 6.41
CA PHE A 51 -0.79 -8.88 5.32
C PHE A 51 -1.29 -10.31 5.57
N PRO A 52 -2.50 -10.66 5.10
CA PRO A 52 -2.98 -12.03 5.07
C PRO A 52 -2.30 -12.87 4.00
N CYS A 53 -2.25 -14.17 4.25
CA CYS A 53 -2.01 -15.14 3.19
C CYS A 53 -3.20 -15.17 2.23
N ASN A 54 -2.92 -15.36 0.94
CA ASN A 54 -3.93 -15.52 -0.11
C ASN A 54 -3.64 -16.74 -1.00
N ASN A 55 -2.61 -17.52 -0.66
CA ASN A 55 -2.23 -18.74 -1.34
C ASN A 55 -1.98 -19.84 -0.32
N ARG A 56 -2.18 -21.07 -0.79
CA ARG A 56 -1.94 -22.30 -0.05
C ARG A 56 -1.59 -23.42 -1.02
N ASN A 57 -0.68 -24.31 -0.63
CA ASN A 57 -0.34 -25.46 -1.47
C ASN A 57 0.10 -26.65 -0.61
N ALA A 58 -0.50 -27.81 -0.88
CA ALA A 58 -0.26 -29.04 -0.14
C ALA A 58 1.10 -29.69 -0.49
N SER A 59 1.60 -29.47 -1.70
CA SER A 59 2.87 -30.01 -2.17
C SER A 59 4.09 -29.22 -1.67
N ILE A 60 3.89 -28.00 -1.16
CA ILE A 60 4.93 -27.17 -0.55
C ILE A 60 4.76 -27.31 0.96
N THR A 61 5.72 -27.94 1.63
CA THR A 61 5.60 -28.27 3.05
C THR A 61 6.45 -27.39 3.95
N ARG A 62 7.21 -26.45 3.38
CA ARG A 62 8.12 -25.52 4.05
C ARG A 62 8.00 -24.11 3.51
N ASN A 63 8.02 -23.13 4.41
CA ASN A 63 8.08 -21.72 4.08
C ASN A 63 9.07 -21.02 5.03
N MET A 64 10.13 -20.45 4.47
CA MET A 64 11.04 -19.57 5.21
C MET A 64 10.93 -18.16 4.64
N SER A 65 10.50 -17.20 5.45
CA SER A 65 10.39 -15.80 5.05
C SER A 65 11.18 -14.88 5.99
N ARG A 66 11.78 -13.84 5.41
CA ARG A 66 12.30 -12.67 6.11
C ARG A 66 11.61 -11.45 5.54
N THR A 67 10.73 -10.80 6.30
CA THR A 67 9.88 -9.69 5.83
C THR A 67 10.33 -8.36 6.43
N PHE A 68 10.34 -7.31 5.60
CA PHE A 68 10.75 -5.95 5.99
C PHE A 68 9.57 -5.19 6.63
N HIS A 69 9.84 -4.48 7.72
CA HIS A 69 8.85 -3.67 8.43
C HIS A 69 9.46 -2.36 8.94
N ILE A 70 8.60 -1.34 9.10
CA ILE A 70 8.95 -0.08 9.75
C ILE A 70 8.09 0.09 10.99
N ALA A 71 8.73 0.35 12.13
CA ALA A 71 8.03 0.66 13.37
C ALA A 71 7.41 2.07 13.27
N ARG A 72 6.10 2.18 13.48
CA ARG A 72 5.36 3.46 13.58
C ARG A 72 4.92 3.77 14.98
N GLU A 73 5.41 2.98 15.93
CA GLU A 73 5.42 3.23 17.35
C GLU A 73 6.77 2.84 17.94
N ARG A 74 7.08 3.38 19.12
CA ARG A 74 8.11 2.76 19.94
C ARG A 74 7.56 1.44 20.47
N MET A 75 8.05 0.33 19.96
CA MET A 75 7.60 -1.00 20.37
C MET A 75 8.38 -1.47 21.60
N TYR A 76 7.65 -1.91 22.62
CA TYR A 76 8.20 -2.50 23.83
C TYR A 76 7.54 -3.87 24.03
N ASN A 77 8.37 -4.92 23.99
CA ASN A 77 7.92 -6.31 24.04
C ASN A 77 6.76 -6.61 23.07
N PRO A 78 7.02 -6.48 21.75
CA PRO A 78 5.97 -6.58 20.75
C PRO A 78 5.29 -7.96 20.76
N VAL A 79 4.03 -7.96 20.36
CA VAL A 79 3.21 -9.14 20.07
C VAL A 79 3.09 -9.24 18.55
N VAL A 80 3.22 -10.45 18.00
CA VAL A 80 2.94 -10.70 16.58
C VAL A 80 1.92 -11.81 16.43
N GLU A 81 1.11 -11.73 15.38
CA GLU A 81 0.13 -12.77 15.04
C GLU A 81 0.37 -13.24 13.61
N TYR A 82 0.51 -14.55 13.43
CA TYR A 82 0.65 -15.20 12.13
C TYR A 82 -0.57 -16.07 11.81
N ALA A 83 -0.90 -16.16 10.52
CA ALA A 83 -2.05 -16.90 10.03
C ALA A 83 -1.69 -18.28 9.47
N ASN A 84 -2.29 -19.35 10.01
CA ASN A 84 -2.40 -20.65 9.35
C ASN A 84 -3.78 -20.79 8.69
N TRP A 85 -4.06 -19.87 7.79
CA TRP A 85 -5.25 -19.79 6.95
C TRP A 85 -4.90 -18.85 5.79
N ALA A 86 -5.69 -18.90 4.73
CA ALA A 86 -5.53 -17.99 3.61
C ALA A 86 -6.89 -17.42 3.23
N PHE A 87 -6.89 -16.22 2.69
CA PHE A 87 -8.04 -15.74 1.97
C PHE A 87 -8.21 -16.50 0.65
N SER A 88 -9.47 -16.70 0.31
CA SER A 88 -10.00 -17.15 -0.97
C SER A 88 -11.06 -16.16 -1.43
N ASN A 89 -11.37 -16.10 -2.73
CA ASN A 89 -12.26 -15.08 -3.33
C ASN A 89 -13.52 -14.73 -2.52
N ALA A 90 -14.12 -15.72 -1.83
CA ALA A 90 -15.35 -15.53 -1.07
C ALA A 90 -15.16 -15.48 0.46
N GLY A 91 -13.96 -15.61 1.01
CA GLY A 91 -13.73 -15.64 2.46
C GLY A 91 -12.50 -16.43 2.83
N GLU A 92 -12.39 -16.83 4.09
CA GLU A 92 -11.22 -17.53 4.60
C GLU A 92 -11.31 -19.03 4.36
N VAL A 93 -10.16 -19.61 4.02
CA VAL A 93 -9.96 -21.06 3.98
C VAL A 93 -8.94 -21.46 5.02
N ASP A 94 -9.24 -22.54 5.74
CA ASP A 94 -8.34 -23.11 6.73
C ASP A 94 -6.95 -23.37 6.13
N GLY A 95 -5.90 -23.21 6.92
CA GLY A 95 -4.57 -23.63 6.51
C GLY A 95 -4.41 -25.15 6.60
N TYR A 96 -3.24 -25.60 7.01
CA TYR A 96 -2.92 -27.02 7.07
C TYR A 96 -2.69 -27.46 8.52
N ALA A 97 -3.36 -28.54 8.92
CA ALA A 97 -3.22 -29.11 10.25
C ALA A 97 -1.81 -29.67 10.48
N GLY A 98 -1.39 -29.67 11.75
CA GLY A 98 -0.08 -30.19 12.17
C GLY A 98 1.11 -29.30 11.84
N ALA A 99 0.88 -28.04 11.44
CA ALA A 99 1.96 -27.11 11.17
C ALA A 99 2.67 -26.65 12.46
N THR A 100 3.93 -26.28 12.34
CA THR A 100 4.72 -25.62 13.38
C THR A 100 5.35 -24.35 12.83
N ILE A 101 5.57 -23.36 13.69
CA ILE A 101 6.12 -22.04 13.34
C ILE A 101 7.28 -21.68 14.28
N LYS A 102 8.34 -21.10 13.74
CA LYS A 102 9.45 -20.53 14.50
C LYS A 102 9.67 -19.10 14.03
N VAL A 103 9.70 -18.14 14.95
CA VAL A 103 9.76 -16.71 14.60
C VAL A 103 10.83 -16.00 15.41
N ALA A 104 11.52 -15.07 14.76
CA ALA A 104 12.44 -14.13 15.38
C ALA A 104 12.25 -12.70 14.86
N ILE A 105 12.61 -11.72 15.69
CA ILE A 105 12.78 -10.31 15.33
C ILE A 105 14.26 -10.04 15.09
N GLU A 106 14.60 -9.49 13.93
CA GLU A 106 15.94 -9.02 13.60
C GLU A 106 15.99 -7.48 13.72
N TYR A 107 16.43 -7.00 14.89
CA TYR A 107 16.59 -5.59 15.18
C TYR A 107 17.84 -5.34 16.05
N PRO A 108 18.74 -4.41 15.67
CA PRO A 108 18.76 -3.64 14.42
C PRO A 108 18.78 -4.53 13.16
N ALA A 109 18.29 -4.01 12.04
CA ALA A 109 18.39 -4.72 10.77
C ALA A 109 19.85 -5.16 10.49
N GLY A 110 20.06 -6.44 10.20
CA GLY A 110 21.37 -7.08 10.03
C GLY A 110 21.97 -7.68 11.30
N SER A 111 21.33 -7.54 12.47
CA SER A 111 21.83 -8.09 13.73
C SER A 111 21.48 -9.56 13.92
N THR A 112 21.97 -10.16 15.01
CA THR A 112 21.46 -11.45 15.47
C THR A 112 19.97 -11.32 15.82
N PRO A 113 19.10 -12.20 15.28
CA PRO A 113 17.68 -12.20 15.61
C PRO A 113 17.40 -12.64 17.05
N VAL A 114 16.31 -12.12 17.63
CA VAL A 114 15.76 -12.51 18.93
C VAL A 114 14.53 -13.38 18.70
N LEU A 115 14.55 -14.63 19.20
CA LEU A 115 13.41 -15.55 19.07
C LEU A 115 12.19 -15.06 19.87
N ALA A 116 11.00 -15.45 19.40
CA ALA A 116 9.79 -15.34 20.18
C ALA A 116 9.91 -16.14 21.48
N ASN A 117 9.30 -15.63 22.56
CA ASN A 117 9.34 -16.22 23.89
C ASN A 117 8.83 -17.66 23.90
N GLU A 118 7.82 -17.96 23.08
CA GLU A 118 7.25 -19.31 22.95
C GLU A 118 8.25 -20.28 22.32
N CYS A 119 9.05 -19.84 21.34
CA CYS A 119 10.11 -20.63 20.75
C CYS A 119 11.26 -20.85 21.74
N ILE A 120 11.62 -19.84 22.53
CA ILE A 120 12.62 -19.95 23.61
C ILE A 120 12.17 -20.97 24.66
N ALA A 121 10.91 -20.87 25.10
CA ALA A 121 10.32 -21.80 26.08
C ALA A 121 10.28 -23.24 25.56
N ALA A 122 10.16 -23.42 24.23
CA ALA A 122 10.27 -24.72 23.55
C ALA A 122 11.73 -25.16 23.28
N GLY A 123 12.73 -24.54 23.91
CA GLY A 123 14.14 -24.91 23.73
C GLY A 123 14.73 -24.43 22.40
N ASN A 124 14.36 -23.23 21.96
CA ASN A 124 14.71 -22.65 20.66
C ASN A 124 14.14 -23.41 19.44
N ALA A 125 13.09 -24.21 19.65
CA ALA A 125 12.40 -24.98 18.62
C ALA A 125 11.19 -24.22 18.03
N ALA A 126 10.64 -24.74 16.94
CA ALA A 126 9.34 -24.31 16.43
C ALA A 126 8.22 -24.73 17.39
N VAL A 127 7.16 -23.92 17.47
CA VAL A 127 5.98 -24.16 18.29
C VAL A 127 4.77 -24.55 17.44
N PRO A 128 3.71 -25.17 18.01
CA PRO A 128 2.50 -25.48 17.27
C PRO A 128 1.91 -24.25 16.56
N HIS A 129 1.54 -24.43 15.30
CA HIS A 129 0.88 -23.43 14.47
C HIS A 129 -0.48 -23.97 14.02
N PRO A 130 -1.48 -24.03 14.92
CA PRO A 130 -2.80 -24.58 14.58
C PRO A 130 -3.48 -23.74 13.51
N ILE A 131 -4.47 -24.34 12.84
CA ILE A 131 -5.35 -23.61 11.91
C ILE A 131 -5.93 -22.39 12.64
N GLY A 132 -5.85 -21.22 11.99
CA GLY A 132 -6.23 -19.94 12.56
C GLY A 132 -5.03 -19.05 12.93
N ASN A 133 -5.17 -18.24 13.98
CA ASN A 133 -4.18 -17.24 14.36
C ASN A 133 -3.25 -17.75 15.46
N THR A 134 -1.94 -17.61 15.27
CA THR A 134 -0.92 -17.93 16.29
C THR A 134 -0.28 -16.66 16.81
N LYS A 135 -0.51 -16.39 18.09
CA LYS A 135 0.09 -15.29 18.83
C LYS A 135 1.48 -15.68 19.33
N LEU A 136 2.44 -14.79 19.12
CA LEU A 136 3.81 -14.92 19.61
C LEU A 136 4.23 -13.61 20.27
N THR A 137 5.05 -13.70 21.32
CA THR A 137 5.48 -12.54 22.11
C THR A 137 7.00 -12.42 22.12
N PHE A 138 7.51 -11.19 22.26
CA PHE A 138 8.95 -10.94 22.30
C PHE A 138 9.34 -10.17 23.55
N GLY A 139 10.48 -10.56 24.14
CA GLY A 139 11.03 -9.89 25.30
C GLY A 139 10.21 -10.09 26.57
N THR A 140 10.78 -9.64 27.69
CA THR A 140 10.16 -9.66 29.02
C THR A 140 10.47 -8.36 29.74
N THR A 141 9.90 -8.15 30.93
CA THR A 141 10.29 -6.99 31.76
C THR A 141 11.78 -7.02 32.14
N ALA A 142 12.35 -8.22 32.34
CA ALA A 142 13.77 -8.38 32.71
C ALA A 142 14.71 -8.23 31.50
N ASN A 143 14.30 -8.72 30.34
CA ASN A 143 15.07 -8.65 29.08
C ASN A 143 14.15 -8.12 27.96
N PRO A 144 13.97 -6.79 27.87
CA PRO A 144 13.01 -6.23 26.94
C PRO A 144 13.52 -6.21 25.50
N VAL A 145 12.61 -6.44 24.56
CA VAL A 145 12.84 -6.15 23.14
C VAL A 145 12.26 -4.77 22.85
N VAL A 146 13.14 -3.83 22.47
CA VAL A 146 12.78 -2.44 22.21
C VAL A 146 13.13 -2.07 20.77
N ILE A 147 12.12 -1.65 20.01
CA ILE A 147 12.31 -1.11 18.65
C ILE A 147 11.85 0.35 18.66
N PRO A 148 12.76 1.32 18.42
CA PRO A 148 12.42 2.74 18.32
C PRO A 148 11.43 3.03 17.19
N TRP A 149 10.64 4.08 17.36
CA TRP A 149 9.80 4.62 16.30
C TRP A 149 10.63 4.99 15.06
N GLY A 150 10.10 4.69 13.87
CA GLY A 150 10.74 4.91 12.57
C GLY A 150 11.81 3.90 12.21
N ALA A 151 12.17 2.98 13.13
CA ALA A 151 13.23 2.01 12.86
C ALA A 151 12.77 0.90 11.91
N ILE A 152 13.67 0.53 11.01
CA ILE A 152 13.53 -0.66 10.17
C ILE A 152 13.93 -1.88 11.00
N PHE A 153 13.14 -2.94 10.88
CA PHE A 153 13.43 -4.26 11.43
C PHE A 153 12.92 -5.34 10.48
N PHE A 154 13.35 -6.58 10.69
CA PHE A 154 12.84 -7.70 9.93
C PHE A 154 12.17 -8.72 10.85
N MET A 155 11.10 -9.32 10.34
CA MET A 155 10.54 -10.54 10.93
C MET A 155 11.11 -11.73 10.18
N ARG A 156 11.66 -12.71 10.89
CA ARG A 156 12.09 -13.99 10.32
C ARG A 156 11.14 -15.06 10.79
N VAL A 157 10.63 -15.86 9.86
CA VAL A 157 9.65 -16.89 10.15
C VAL A 157 9.93 -18.13 9.33
N TYR A 158 9.90 -19.27 9.99
CA TYR A 158 9.97 -20.57 9.38
C TYR A 158 8.73 -21.38 9.76
N VAL A 159 8.00 -21.85 8.77
CA VAL A 159 6.83 -22.71 8.92
C VAL A 159 7.13 -24.07 8.32
N VAL A 160 6.83 -25.10 9.10
CA VAL A 160 6.83 -26.50 8.69
C VAL A 160 5.39 -26.98 8.72
N GLY A 161 4.82 -27.25 7.56
CA GLY A 161 3.46 -27.78 7.42
C GLY A 161 3.48 -29.12 6.69
N PRO A 162 3.33 -30.26 7.38
CA PRO A 162 3.45 -31.58 6.76
C PRO A 162 2.44 -31.82 5.64
N ASN A 163 1.31 -31.11 5.68
CA ASN A 163 0.23 -31.21 4.69
C ASN A 163 0.19 -30.00 3.73
N GLY A 164 1.14 -29.08 3.82
CA GLY A 164 1.15 -27.84 3.06
C GLY A 164 1.45 -26.60 3.89
N VAL A 165 1.73 -25.49 3.21
CA VAL A 165 1.90 -24.16 3.83
C VAL A 165 1.07 -23.09 3.13
N THR A 166 0.86 -21.97 3.81
CA THR A 166 0.25 -20.76 3.26
C THR A 166 1.30 -19.68 3.01
N TRP A 167 1.00 -18.76 2.10
CA TRP A 167 1.78 -17.55 1.86
C TRP A 167 0.93 -16.48 1.20
N THR A 168 1.49 -15.29 1.07
CA THR A 168 0.94 -14.22 0.27
C THR A 168 1.73 -14.12 -1.02
N GLN A 169 1.04 -14.24 -2.15
CA GLN A 169 1.53 -13.74 -3.43
C GLN A 169 0.87 -12.39 -3.65
N LEU A 170 1.66 -11.32 -3.59
CA LEU A 170 1.11 -9.98 -3.73
C LEU A 170 0.78 -9.71 -5.21
N ALA A 171 -0.21 -8.84 -5.45
CA ALA A 171 -0.80 -8.65 -6.77
C ALA A 171 0.27 -8.25 -7.82
N GLY A 172 0.13 -8.77 -9.05
CA GLY A 172 1.13 -8.64 -10.13
C GLY A 172 1.85 -9.94 -10.50
N GLY A 173 1.59 -11.05 -9.78
CA GLY A 173 2.17 -12.35 -10.10
C GLY A 173 3.70 -12.34 -10.04
N ASN A 174 4.36 -13.09 -10.94
CA ASN A 174 5.83 -13.13 -11.07
C ASN A 174 6.48 -11.77 -11.42
N GLN A 175 5.70 -10.70 -11.62
CA GLN A 175 6.16 -9.35 -11.92
C GLN A 175 5.96 -8.37 -10.76
N SER A 176 5.42 -8.82 -9.63
CA SER A 176 5.27 -7.98 -8.45
C SER A 176 6.65 -7.74 -7.83
N GLN A 177 7.08 -6.48 -7.70
CA GLN A 177 8.30 -6.11 -6.95
C GLN A 177 8.12 -6.33 -5.43
N TRP A 178 7.06 -6.99 -4.99
CA TRP A 178 6.80 -7.28 -3.59
C TRP A 178 7.70 -8.39 -3.08
N GLY A 179 8.19 -8.28 -1.85
CA GLY A 179 9.28 -9.14 -1.37
C GLY A 179 10.66 -8.71 -1.86
N SER A 180 10.79 -7.55 -2.53
CA SER A 180 12.05 -7.03 -3.06
C SER A 180 12.73 -5.94 -2.22
N ALA A 181 12.19 -5.61 -1.05
CA ALA A 181 12.91 -4.71 -0.16
C ALA A 181 14.31 -5.29 0.14
N PRO A 182 15.38 -4.48 0.18
CA PRO A 182 16.72 -4.97 0.39
C PRO A 182 16.82 -5.93 1.59
N GLY A 183 17.20 -7.18 1.29
CA GLY A 183 17.33 -8.27 2.25
C GLY A 183 16.05 -9.06 2.56
N GLU A 184 14.88 -8.62 2.07
CA GLU A 184 13.65 -9.40 2.14
C GLU A 184 13.79 -10.67 1.27
N PHE A 185 13.23 -11.79 1.73
CA PHE A 185 13.18 -13.02 0.95
C PHE A 185 12.07 -13.95 1.42
N CYS A 186 11.65 -14.86 0.55
CA CYS A 186 10.77 -15.98 0.87
C CYS A 186 11.17 -17.20 0.04
N GLU A 187 11.39 -18.32 0.71
CA GLU A 187 11.75 -19.59 0.12
C GLU A 187 10.68 -20.63 0.46
N LEU A 188 9.98 -21.07 -0.58
CA LEU A 188 8.98 -22.12 -0.52
C LEU A 188 9.60 -23.43 -1.02
N GLY A 189 9.37 -24.53 -0.31
CA GLY A 189 9.93 -25.82 -0.72
C GLY A 189 9.39 -27.01 0.06
N THR A 190 10.09 -28.14 -0.10
CA THR A 190 9.79 -29.41 0.59
C THR A 190 10.91 -29.86 1.53
N THR A 191 12.08 -29.25 1.42
CA THR A 191 13.27 -29.55 2.23
C THR A 191 13.44 -28.50 3.32
N ASP A 192 13.94 -28.91 4.49
CA ASP A 192 14.17 -27.99 5.59
C ASP A 192 15.18 -26.89 5.23
N ASN A 193 14.82 -25.65 5.51
CA ASN A 193 15.64 -24.46 5.27
C ASN A 193 15.46 -23.40 6.37
N ASP A 194 15.42 -23.83 7.64
CA ASP A 194 15.32 -22.92 8.79
C ASP A 194 16.48 -21.91 8.79
N LYS A 195 16.16 -20.67 8.44
CA LYS A 195 17.06 -19.52 8.46
C LYS A 195 16.60 -18.47 9.47
N VAL A 196 15.87 -18.86 10.52
CA VAL A 196 15.29 -17.92 11.49
C VAL A 196 16.36 -17.20 12.29
N MET A 197 17.47 -17.87 12.63
CA MET A 197 18.54 -17.30 13.45
C MET A 197 19.73 -16.75 12.65
N ALA A 198 19.90 -17.19 11.41
CA ALA A 198 20.97 -16.74 10.52
C ALA A 198 20.67 -17.13 9.07
N GLY A 199 21.35 -16.48 8.11
CA GLY A 199 21.29 -16.82 6.69
C GLY A 199 20.53 -15.80 5.84
N SER A 200 20.71 -15.95 4.53
CA SER A 200 20.08 -15.15 3.48
C SER A 200 19.32 -16.04 2.50
N GLY A 201 18.42 -15.44 1.74
CA GLY A 201 17.70 -16.08 0.67
C GLY A 201 17.58 -15.16 -0.54
N SER A 202 16.98 -15.68 -1.60
CA SER A 202 16.67 -14.90 -2.79
C SER A 202 15.35 -14.16 -2.61
N ILE A 203 15.32 -12.90 -3.05
CA ILE A 203 14.07 -12.16 -3.24
C ILE A 203 13.12 -13.01 -4.07
N SER A 204 11.88 -13.15 -3.60
CA SER A 204 10.82 -13.81 -4.35
C SER A 204 9.55 -12.97 -4.27
N GLY A 205 8.69 -13.06 -5.28
CA GLY A 205 7.39 -12.39 -5.30
C GLY A 205 6.37 -12.95 -4.29
N ALA A 206 6.81 -13.83 -3.40
CA ALA A 206 6.04 -14.41 -2.32
C ALA A 206 6.54 -13.88 -0.98
N VAL A 207 5.67 -13.78 0.01
CA VAL A 207 6.03 -13.43 1.40
C VAL A 207 5.13 -14.18 2.37
N TYR A 208 5.64 -14.46 3.56
CA TYR A 208 4.82 -14.87 4.70
C TYR A 208 5.03 -13.85 5.83
N ALA A 209 4.19 -12.82 5.82
CA ALA A 209 4.24 -11.71 6.76
C ALA A 209 3.30 -11.96 7.94
N PRO A 210 3.54 -11.32 9.10
CA PRO A 210 2.56 -11.30 10.18
C PRO A 210 1.29 -10.53 9.76
N MET A 211 0.16 -10.92 10.36
CA MET A 211 -1.14 -10.23 10.24
C MET A 211 -1.18 -8.94 11.05
N VAL A 212 -0.46 -8.95 12.17
CA VAL A 212 -0.37 -7.89 13.17
C VAL A 212 1.02 -7.91 13.80
N ILE A 213 1.62 -6.73 13.96
CA ILE A 213 2.76 -6.49 14.84
C ILE A 213 2.34 -5.39 15.81
N ALA A 214 2.03 -5.74 17.04
CA ALA A 214 1.42 -4.86 18.02
C ALA A 214 2.32 -4.56 19.22
N THR A 215 2.09 -3.41 19.84
CA THR A 215 2.64 -3.03 21.15
C THR A 215 1.56 -2.29 21.93
N SER A 216 1.78 -2.07 23.22
CA SER A 216 0.98 -1.08 23.95
C SER A 216 1.23 0.32 23.36
N LYS A 217 0.16 1.01 22.99
CA LYS A 217 0.17 2.33 22.34
C LYS A 217 -1.15 3.08 22.57
N THR A 218 -1.17 4.36 22.22
CA THR A 218 -2.38 5.21 22.25
C THR A 218 -2.76 5.77 20.88
N SER A 219 -1.85 5.78 19.91
CA SER A 219 -2.16 6.27 18.57
C SER A 219 -3.07 5.29 17.80
N PRO A 220 -3.82 5.75 16.80
CA PRO A 220 -4.65 4.92 15.92
C PRO A 220 -3.94 3.71 15.29
N SER A 221 -4.69 2.62 15.08
CA SER A 221 -4.25 1.44 14.33
C SER A 221 -5.24 1.11 13.20
N PRO A 222 -5.01 1.57 11.97
CA PRO A 222 -5.87 1.27 10.82
C PRO A 222 -5.66 -0.15 10.26
N VAL A 223 -6.75 -0.76 9.80
CA VAL A 223 -6.75 -1.91 8.88
C VAL A 223 -7.48 -1.55 7.60
N ILE A 224 -7.02 -2.07 6.46
CA ILE A 224 -7.66 -1.85 5.15
C ILE A 224 -8.30 -3.16 4.71
N ILE A 225 -9.56 -3.10 4.27
CA ILE A 225 -10.21 -4.17 3.51
C ILE A 225 -10.66 -3.60 2.16
N GLY A 226 -10.63 -4.41 1.11
CA GLY A 226 -11.02 -3.94 -0.20
C GLY A 226 -10.61 -4.87 -1.32
N ASP A 227 -10.61 -4.31 -2.53
CA ASP A 227 -10.37 -5.05 -3.76
C ASP A 227 -8.91 -4.98 -4.25
N SER A 228 -8.68 -5.07 -5.57
CA SER A 228 -7.35 -5.03 -6.17
C SER A 228 -6.66 -3.69 -6.03
N ARG A 229 -7.39 -2.58 -5.84
CA ARG A 229 -6.80 -1.24 -5.74
C ARG A 229 -6.02 -1.06 -4.44
N PRO A 230 -6.61 -1.23 -3.25
CA PRO A 230 -5.89 -1.22 -1.97
C PRO A 230 -4.91 -2.39 -1.81
N ALA A 231 -5.13 -3.54 -2.45
CA ALA A 231 -4.13 -4.62 -2.51
C ALA A 231 -2.88 -4.20 -3.31
N GLY A 232 -3.00 -3.10 -4.05
CA GLY A 232 -2.00 -2.44 -4.88
C GLY A 232 -1.71 -3.17 -6.19
N GLY A 233 -2.78 -3.43 -6.94
CA GLY A 233 -2.85 -4.12 -8.23
C GLY A 233 -1.73 -3.81 -9.23
N ALA A 234 -2.04 -3.12 -10.34
CA ALA A 234 -1.06 -2.91 -11.42
C ALA A 234 -0.08 -1.74 -11.14
N GLY A 235 -0.05 -1.24 -9.90
CA GLY A 235 0.88 -0.21 -9.45
C GLY A 235 2.29 -0.77 -9.35
N THR A 236 3.17 -0.38 -10.27
CA THR A 236 4.54 -0.91 -10.40
C THR A 236 5.59 -0.15 -9.59
N ASN A 237 5.23 0.95 -8.93
CA ASN A 237 6.20 1.82 -8.27
C ASN A 237 6.07 1.73 -6.75
N LEU A 238 6.81 0.78 -6.16
CA LEU A 238 7.04 0.77 -4.73
C LEU A 238 7.73 2.07 -4.31
N GLN A 239 7.16 2.77 -3.33
CA GLN A 239 7.89 3.86 -2.68
C GLN A 239 9.08 3.30 -1.90
N ALA A 240 10.00 4.16 -1.47
CA ALA A 240 11.17 3.78 -0.68
C ALA A 240 10.84 2.98 0.61
N ASN A 241 9.59 3.08 1.09
CA ASN A 241 9.08 2.34 2.25
C ASN A 241 8.41 1.00 1.89
N TYR A 242 8.27 0.69 0.60
CA TYR A 242 7.62 -0.52 0.08
C TYR A 242 6.16 -0.65 0.52
N ASP A 243 5.41 0.46 0.50
CA ASP A 243 3.96 0.53 0.72
C ASP A 243 3.21 0.42 -0.64
N ASN A 244 2.10 -0.34 -0.72
CA ASN A 244 1.29 -0.57 -1.94
C ASN A 244 -0.11 0.01 -1.89
N GLY A 245 -0.53 0.61 -3.00
CA GLY A 245 -1.85 1.20 -3.07
C GLY A 245 -1.92 2.52 -2.30
N PRO A 246 -2.90 3.36 -2.64
CA PRO A 246 -2.96 4.73 -2.15
C PRO A 246 -3.08 4.80 -0.62
N GLU A 247 -3.87 3.92 -0.01
CA GLU A 247 -4.11 3.87 1.42
C GLU A 247 -2.81 3.58 2.17
N THR A 248 -2.10 2.50 1.83
CA THR A 248 -0.88 2.18 2.55
C THR A 248 0.24 3.19 2.29
N ARG A 249 0.28 3.84 1.13
CA ARG A 249 1.24 4.94 0.85
C ARG A 249 0.92 6.20 1.66
N ILE A 250 -0.35 6.43 2.01
CA ILE A 250 -0.77 7.53 2.90
C ILE A 250 -0.51 7.18 4.37
N LEU A 251 -0.87 5.96 4.78
CA LEU A 251 -0.78 5.51 6.18
C LEU A 251 0.63 5.13 6.58
N GLY A 252 1.36 4.49 5.68
CA GLY A 252 2.68 3.91 5.87
C GLY A 252 3.68 4.87 6.49
N PRO A 253 3.73 6.17 6.13
CA PRO A 253 4.57 7.16 6.80
C PRO A 253 4.17 7.52 8.24
N VAL A 254 2.92 7.29 8.65
CA VAL A 254 2.33 7.86 9.87
C VAL A 254 1.94 6.78 10.90
N PHE A 255 1.29 5.71 10.47
CA PHE A 255 0.67 4.70 11.33
C PHE A 255 1.13 3.28 10.99
N GLY A 256 1.13 2.40 11.99
CA GLY A 256 1.21 0.96 11.74
C GLY A 256 -0.11 0.48 11.15
N TYR A 257 -0.07 -0.23 10.02
CA TYR A 257 -1.27 -0.68 9.32
C TYR A 257 -1.21 -2.18 9.00
N SER A 258 -2.39 -2.78 8.87
CA SER A 258 -2.54 -4.08 8.21
C SER A 258 -3.38 -3.92 6.94
N ASN A 259 -3.01 -4.59 5.87
CA ASN A 259 -3.74 -4.53 4.61
C ASN A 259 -4.28 -5.92 4.26
N PHE A 260 -5.60 -6.06 4.38
CA PHE A 260 -6.39 -7.25 4.12
C PHE A 260 -7.13 -7.16 2.79
N ALA A 261 -6.79 -6.19 1.94
CA ALA A 261 -7.37 -6.09 0.61
C ALA A 261 -6.96 -7.26 -0.30
N MET A 262 -7.86 -7.61 -1.22
CA MET A 262 -7.71 -8.76 -2.09
C MET A 262 -8.12 -8.45 -3.52
N SER A 263 -7.25 -8.80 -4.46
CA SER A 263 -7.54 -8.71 -5.88
C SER A 263 -8.80 -9.48 -6.27
N ALA A 264 -9.55 -8.92 -7.23
CA ALA A 264 -10.75 -9.51 -7.82
C ALA A 264 -11.92 -9.83 -6.86
N THR A 265 -11.85 -9.45 -5.58
CA THR A 265 -12.92 -9.72 -4.61
C THR A 265 -14.09 -8.77 -4.79
N LEU A 266 -15.31 -9.31 -4.75
CA LEU A 266 -16.57 -8.56 -4.72
C LEU A 266 -17.03 -8.34 -3.29
N LEU A 267 -17.71 -7.24 -3.03
CA LEU A 267 -18.30 -7.02 -1.71
C LEU A 267 -19.41 -8.02 -1.39
N SER A 268 -20.17 -8.44 -2.39
CA SER A 268 -21.17 -9.51 -2.19
C SER A 268 -20.53 -10.85 -1.81
N GLN A 269 -19.32 -11.12 -2.33
CA GLN A 269 -18.55 -12.32 -1.96
C GLN A 269 -18.02 -12.20 -0.52
N TRP A 270 -17.50 -11.04 -0.16
CA TRP A 270 -17.11 -10.76 1.23
C TRP A 270 -18.30 -10.99 2.19
N ASN A 271 -19.46 -10.42 1.92
CA ASN A 271 -20.62 -10.56 2.81
C ASN A 271 -21.14 -12.00 2.93
N ALA A 272 -20.99 -12.81 1.88
CA ALA A 272 -21.37 -14.23 1.89
C ALA A 272 -20.32 -15.13 2.57
N GLY A 273 -19.12 -14.59 2.79
CA GLY A 273 -17.95 -15.30 3.29
C GLY A 273 -17.91 -15.55 4.78
N SER A 274 -17.17 -16.59 5.17
CA SER A 274 -16.68 -16.74 6.54
C SER A 274 -15.39 -15.94 6.72
N HIS A 275 -15.38 -15.05 7.70
CA HIS A 275 -14.21 -14.26 8.12
C HIS A 275 -13.83 -14.53 9.58
N THR A 276 -13.97 -15.79 10.00
CA THR A 276 -13.80 -16.24 11.38
C THR A 276 -12.48 -15.77 12.00
N TYR A 277 -11.36 -15.96 11.32
CA TYR A 277 -10.02 -15.67 11.81
C TYR A 277 -9.71 -14.17 11.78
N PHE A 278 -10.15 -13.44 10.76
CA PHE A 278 -10.08 -11.99 10.73
C PHE A 278 -10.91 -11.36 11.85
N TYR A 279 -12.15 -11.84 12.05
CA TYR A 279 -13.01 -11.36 13.14
C TYR A 279 -12.45 -11.67 14.52
N GLN A 280 -11.72 -12.78 14.70
CA GLN A 280 -10.96 -13.02 15.93
C GLN A 280 -9.87 -11.97 16.16
N LEU A 281 -9.11 -11.58 15.13
CA LEU A 281 -8.11 -10.52 15.25
C LEU A 281 -8.75 -9.16 15.53
N LEU A 282 -9.90 -8.88 14.91
CA LEU A 282 -10.66 -7.65 15.14
C LEU A 282 -11.18 -7.59 16.59
N ALA A 283 -11.75 -8.68 17.09
CA ALA A 283 -12.23 -8.80 18.47
C ALA A 283 -11.12 -8.67 19.52
N LYS A 284 -9.86 -9.04 19.18
CA LYS A 284 -8.69 -8.81 20.04
C LYS A 284 -8.33 -7.32 20.19
N GLY A 285 -8.92 -6.42 19.39
CA GLY A 285 -8.77 -4.97 19.52
C GLY A 285 -7.47 -4.41 18.95
N TYR A 286 -6.80 -5.13 18.05
CA TYR A 286 -5.55 -4.67 17.44
C TYR A 286 -5.72 -3.45 16.52
N TRP A 287 -6.95 -3.20 16.05
CA TRP A 287 -7.28 -2.10 15.17
C TRP A 287 -8.41 -1.25 15.75
N THR A 288 -8.29 0.05 15.53
CA THR A 288 -9.27 1.05 15.94
C THR A 288 -10.04 1.64 14.77
N HIS A 289 -9.45 1.58 13.57
CA HIS A 289 -10.05 2.08 12.33
C HIS A 289 -10.03 0.98 11.28
N LEU A 290 -11.05 0.96 10.44
CA LEU A 290 -11.12 0.12 9.26
C LEU A 290 -11.48 0.98 8.05
N ILE A 291 -10.67 0.91 7.00
CA ILE A 291 -10.95 1.56 5.72
C ILE A 291 -11.56 0.50 4.80
N THR A 292 -12.72 0.81 4.23
CA THR A 292 -13.40 -0.06 3.28
C THR A 292 -13.37 0.53 1.87
N ALA A 293 -12.58 -0.15 1.03
CA ALA A 293 -12.27 0.20 -0.34
C ALA A 293 -12.82 -0.88 -1.30
N TYR A 294 -14.12 -1.15 -1.16
CA TYR A 294 -14.86 -2.11 -1.98
C TYR A 294 -15.83 -1.42 -2.94
N GLY A 295 -16.01 -2.06 -4.10
CA GLY A 295 -17.05 -1.77 -5.08
C GLY A 295 -16.56 -1.72 -6.52
N THR A 296 -15.23 -1.66 -6.77
CA THR A 296 -14.70 -1.55 -8.14
C THR A 296 -15.03 -2.79 -8.94
N ASN A 297 -14.79 -3.96 -8.35
CA ASN A 297 -15.08 -5.24 -9.01
C ASN A 297 -16.59 -5.50 -9.11
N ASP A 298 -17.39 -5.03 -8.15
CA ASP A 298 -18.85 -5.14 -8.18
C ASP A 298 -19.43 -4.37 -9.38
N ILE A 299 -18.92 -3.15 -9.63
CA ILE A 299 -19.25 -2.36 -10.82
C ILE A 299 -18.84 -3.12 -12.09
N GLY A 300 -17.62 -3.67 -12.11
CA GLY A 300 -17.12 -4.49 -13.22
C GLY A 300 -17.99 -5.71 -13.51
N ASN A 301 -18.68 -6.24 -12.49
CA ASN A 301 -19.65 -7.34 -12.58
C ASN A 301 -21.11 -6.85 -12.75
N ALA A 302 -21.27 -5.60 -13.17
CA ALA A 302 -22.56 -4.99 -13.47
C ALA A 302 -23.56 -4.89 -12.31
N GLN A 303 -23.09 -4.91 -11.05
CA GLN A 303 -23.96 -4.60 -9.93
C GLN A 303 -24.41 -3.14 -9.95
N THR A 304 -25.63 -2.88 -9.46
CA THR A 304 -26.15 -1.51 -9.35
C THR A 304 -25.52 -0.78 -8.16
N ALA A 305 -25.44 0.55 -8.23
CA ALA A 305 -24.99 1.36 -7.10
C ALA A 305 -25.79 1.09 -5.81
N ALA A 306 -27.12 0.93 -5.92
CA ALA A 306 -27.98 0.62 -4.79
C ALA A 306 -27.63 -0.73 -4.13
N THR A 307 -27.36 -1.76 -4.94
CA THR A 307 -26.90 -3.08 -4.44
C THR A 307 -25.57 -2.95 -3.71
N ILE A 308 -24.62 -2.21 -4.26
CA ILE A 308 -23.29 -2.03 -3.65
C ILE A 308 -23.40 -1.27 -2.33
N LEU A 309 -24.18 -0.18 -2.27
CA LEU A 309 -24.42 0.59 -1.03
C LEU A 309 -25.06 -0.27 0.06
N ALA A 310 -26.06 -1.09 -0.30
CA ALA A 310 -26.67 -2.04 0.64
C ALA A 310 -25.66 -3.09 1.14
N ASN A 311 -24.82 -3.62 0.26
CA ASN A 311 -23.75 -4.54 0.63
C ASN A 311 -22.70 -3.88 1.54
N ARG A 312 -22.39 -2.59 1.37
CA ARG A 312 -21.49 -1.85 2.27
C ARG A 312 -22.10 -1.67 3.65
N ALA A 313 -23.38 -1.33 3.74
CA ALA A 313 -24.11 -1.26 5.00
C ALA A 313 -24.10 -2.62 5.74
N THR A 314 -24.32 -3.72 5.02
CA THR A 314 -24.22 -5.08 5.58
C THR A 314 -22.80 -5.39 6.09
N CYS A 315 -21.78 -5.05 5.32
CA CYS A 315 -20.38 -5.23 5.72
C CYS A 315 -20.07 -4.45 7.00
N ALA A 316 -20.45 -3.16 7.05
CA ALA A 316 -20.26 -2.32 8.23
C ALA A 316 -21.01 -2.85 9.45
N ALA A 317 -22.25 -3.31 9.28
CA ALA A 317 -23.04 -3.92 10.35
C ALA A 317 -22.36 -5.19 10.91
N ASN A 318 -21.85 -6.08 10.04
CA ASN A 318 -21.14 -7.28 10.44
C ASN A 318 -19.86 -6.94 11.23
N LEU A 319 -19.09 -5.94 10.77
CA LEU A 319 -17.86 -5.50 11.44
C LEU A 319 -18.16 -4.88 12.81
N LYS A 320 -19.17 -4.01 12.91
CA LYS A 320 -19.60 -3.39 14.17
C LYS A 320 -20.21 -4.40 15.15
N ALA A 321 -20.79 -5.49 14.66
CA ALA A 321 -21.26 -6.58 15.52
C ALA A 321 -20.12 -7.30 16.24
N ILE A 322 -18.93 -7.38 15.61
CA ILE A 322 -17.72 -7.92 16.22
C ILE A 322 -17.06 -6.89 17.14
N LYS A 323 -16.98 -5.64 16.70
CA LYS A 323 -16.36 -4.55 17.45
C LYS A 323 -17.16 -3.25 17.28
N SER A 324 -18.02 -2.98 18.26
CA SER A 324 -18.99 -1.87 18.21
C SER A 324 -18.35 -0.48 18.18
N ASP A 325 -17.16 -0.33 18.77
CA ASP A 325 -16.37 0.90 18.80
C ASP A 325 -15.37 1.03 17.63
N LEU A 326 -15.37 0.10 16.67
CA LEU A 326 -14.54 0.20 15.47
C LEU A 326 -14.98 1.39 14.62
N ILE A 327 -14.08 2.30 14.28
CA ILE A 327 -14.41 3.40 13.36
C ILE A 327 -14.25 2.91 11.93
N ILE A 328 -15.30 3.00 11.11
CA ILE A 328 -15.32 2.54 9.72
C ILE A 328 -15.30 3.76 8.79
N ILE A 329 -14.30 3.83 7.92
CA ILE A 329 -14.11 4.88 6.93
C ILE A 329 -14.45 4.30 5.56
N GLY A 330 -15.53 4.80 4.97
CA GLY A 330 -15.96 4.44 3.64
C GLY A 330 -15.22 5.20 2.56
N GLU A 331 -14.64 4.50 1.59
CA GLU A 331 -13.96 5.13 0.46
C GLU A 331 -14.85 5.21 -0.80
N THR A 332 -14.84 6.36 -1.49
CA THR A 332 -15.41 6.51 -2.86
C THR A 332 -14.52 5.83 -3.91
N ILE A 333 -15.03 5.54 -5.10
CA ILE A 333 -14.23 4.90 -6.16
C ILE A 333 -13.82 5.93 -7.21
N TYR A 334 -12.55 5.99 -7.58
CA TYR A 334 -12.12 6.92 -8.63
C TYR A 334 -12.71 6.57 -10.01
N PRO A 335 -12.86 7.57 -10.92
CA PRO A 335 -13.51 7.37 -12.21
C PRO A 335 -12.88 6.29 -13.10
N TYR A 336 -13.71 5.56 -13.84
CA TYR A 336 -13.34 4.62 -14.89
C TYR A 336 -13.82 5.14 -16.26
N VAL A 337 -13.11 6.12 -16.79
CA VAL A 337 -13.48 6.82 -18.03
C VAL A 337 -12.56 6.36 -19.16
N SER A 338 -13.10 6.12 -20.36
CA SER A 338 -12.27 5.95 -21.56
C SER A 338 -12.17 7.28 -22.31
N SER A 339 -11.10 7.46 -23.10
CA SER A 339 -10.98 8.63 -23.97
C SER A 339 -10.50 8.23 -25.36
N SER A 340 -11.06 8.87 -26.40
CA SER A 340 -10.61 8.73 -27.79
C SER A 340 -9.45 9.66 -28.16
N ASP A 341 -9.06 10.59 -27.29
CA ASP A 341 -7.99 11.57 -27.51
C ASP A 341 -6.91 11.53 -26.43
N VAL A 342 -6.79 10.41 -25.72
CA VAL A 342 -5.83 10.26 -24.61
C VAL A 342 -6.05 11.33 -23.54
N PHE A 343 -7.32 11.66 -23.27
CA PHE A 343 -7.84 12.57 -22.24
C PHE A 343 -7.40 14.03 -22.42
N VAL A 344 -7.09 14.45 -23.65
CA VAL A 344 -6.76 15.83 -23.98
C VAL A 344 -7.96 16.76 -23.78
N THR A 345 -9.18 16.27 -24.04
CA THR A 345 -10.41 17.05 -23.85
C THR A 345 -11.45 16.27 -23.04
N LYS A 346 -12.32 17.00 -22.32
CA LYS A 346 -13.48 16.41 -21.65
C LYS A 346 -14.50 15.86 -22.65
N ALA A 347 -14.63 16.48 -23.82
CA ALA A 347 -15.60 16.08 -24.84
C ALA A 347 -15.32 14.69 -25.43
N ASN A 348 -14.05 14.29 -25.48
CA ASN A 348 -13.63 12.98 -25.98
C ASN A 348 -13.53 11.92 -24.87
N GLN A 349 -13.91 12.25 -23.65
CA GLN A 349 -14.07 11.30 -22.57
C GLN A 349 -15.48 10.70 -22.58
N ASN A 350 -15.58 9.38 -22.42
CA ASN A 350 -16.83 8.65 -22.50
C ASN A 350 -17.23 8.08 -21.13
N ILE A 351 -18.36 8.55 -20.60
CA ILE A 351 -18.97 8.06 -19.35
C ILE A 351 -19.82 6.79 -19.55
N GLY A 352 -19.87 6.25 -20.76
CA GLY A 352 -20.70 5.13 -21.14
C GLY A 352 -22.19 5.49 -21.19
N ALA A 353 -23.02 4.50 -21.54
CA ALA A 353 -24.46 4.68 -21.61
C ALA A 353 -25.10 4.86 -20.21
N TYR A 354 -26.12 5.70 -20.14
CA TYR A 354 -26.94 5.92 -18.94
C TYR A 354 -27.50 4.59 -18.41
N ASN A 355 -27.42 4.35 -17.11
CA ASN A 355 -27.85 3.13 -16.39
C ASN A 355 -27.09 1.81 -16.69
N SER A 356 -26.13 1.76 -17.62
CA SER A 356 -25.43 0.50 -17.96
C SER A 356 -23.92 0.61 -18.09
N GLY A 357 -23.36 1.80 -18.28
CA GLY A 357 -21.92 2.04 -18.27
C GLY A 357 -21.33 1.93 -16.85
N ASN A 358 -20.17 1.28 -16.73
CA ASN A 358 -19.43 1.20 -15.46
C ASN A 358 -19.21 2.58 -14.84
N GLN A 359 -18.95 3.59 -15.67
CA GLN A 359 -18.70 4.94 -15.19
C GLN A 359 -19.94 5.62 -14.62
N TYR A 360 -21.11 5.49 -15.26
CA TYR A 360 -22.36 5.98 -14.68
C TYR A 360 -22.66 5.32 -13.33
N ARG A 361 -22.38 4.03 -13.20
CA ARG A 361 -22.55 3.31 -11.94
C ARG A 361 -21.58 3.80 -10.86
N ILE A 362 -20.32 4.08 -11.21
CA ILE A 362 -19.33 4.69 -10.28
C ILE A 362 -19.81 6.06 -9.82
N PHE A 363 -20.24 6.92 -10.75
CA PHE A 363 -20.76 8.24 -10.42
C PHE A 363 -21.94 8.17 -9.44
N THR A 364 -22.91 7.30 -9.73
CA THR A 364 -24.09 7.09 -8.88
C THR A 364 -23.70 6.52 -7.51
N LEU A 365 -22.78 5.54 -7.49
CA LEU A 365 -22.26 4.93 -6.27
C LEU A 365 -21.55 5.95 -5.39
N ASN A 366 -20.65 6.77 -5.95
CA ASN A 366 -19.93 7.80 -5.21
C ASN A 366 -20.87 8.84 -4.59
N ASN A 367 -21.92 9.24 -5.30
CA ASN A 367 -22.91 10.15 -4.72
C ASN A 367 -23.65 9.51 -3.55
N GLY A 368 -23.95 8.20 -3.63
CA GLY A 368 -24.50 7.45 -2.50
C GLY A 368 -23.53 7.32 -1.33
N ILE A 369 -22.25 7.04 -1.58
CA ILE A 369 -21.21 6.98 -0.54
C ILE A 369 -21.10 8.35 0.16
N ARG A 370 -21.03 9.45 -0.60
CA ARG A 370 -20.98 10.83 -0.07
C ARG A 370 -22.20 11.21 0.76
N ALA A 371 -23.37 10.65 0.46
CA ALA A 371 -24.57 10.85 1.25
C ALA A 371 -24.54 10.13 2.61
N GLY A 372 -23.55 9.24 2.80
CA GLY A 372 -23.38 8.41 3.99
C GLY A 372 -23.97 7.02 3.81
N ILE A 373 -23.31 6.04 4.42
CA ILE A 373 -23.76 4.64 4.49
C ILE A 373 -23.95 4.27 5.95
N VAL A 374 -25.08 3.64 6.27
CA VAL A 374 -25.37 3.20 7.64
C VAL A 374 -24.25 2.27 8.13
N GLY A 375 -23.68 2.60 9.29
CA GLY A 375 -22.60 1.85 9.93
C GLY A 375 -21.19 2.31 9.56
N GLU A 376 -21.03 3.08 8.47
CA GLU A 376 -19.79 3.81 8.20
C GLU A 376 -19.82 5.15 8.96
N ASP A 377 -18.73 5.47 9.66
CA ASP A 377 -18.65 6.67 10.51
C ASP A 377 -18.16 7.89 9.71
N TYR A 378 -17.32 7.66 8.69
CA TYR A 378 -16.77 8.71 7.84
C TYR A 378 -16.74 8.29 6.38
N VAL A 379 -16.69 9.29 5.49
CA VAL A 379 -16.46 9.11 4.06
C VAL A 379 -15.14 9.75 3.66
N TRP A 380 -14.20 8.96 3.13
CA TRP A 380 -13.00 9.46 2.46
C TRP A 380 -13.24 9.56 0.95
N ASP A 381 -13.40 10.80 0.47
CA ASP A 381 -13.72 11.11 -0.93
C ASP A 381 -12.46 11.17 -1.80
N ILE A 382 -11.82 10.03 -1.98
CA ILE A 382 -10.64 9.86 -2.85
C ILE A 382 -10.95 10.22 -4.31
N ALA A 383 -12.17 9.99 -4.78
CA ALA A 383 -12.58 10.25 -6.16
C ALA A 383 -12.50 11.74 -6.49
N ASP A 384 -12.77 12.61 -5.50
CA ASP A 384 -12.69 14.07 -5.64
C ASP A 384 -11.25 14.57 -5.86
N ALA A 385 -10.21 13.78 -5.53
CA ALA A 385 -8.83 14.08 -5.97
C ALA A 385 -8.76 14.14 -7.50
N LEU A 386 -9.44 13.21 -8.15
CA LEU A 386 -9.35 12.93 -9.57
C LEU A 386 -10.49 13.53 -10.38
N ASP A 387 -11.64 13.79 -9.78
CA ASP A 387 -12.82 14.44 -10.36
C ASP A 387 -13.40 15.46 -9.35
N PRO A 388 -12.70 16.60 -9.14
CA PRO A 388 -13.10 17.61 -8.15
C PRO A 388 -14.38 18.36 -8.54
N THR A 389 -14.73 18.37 -9.83
CA THR A 389 -15.99 18.96 -10.29
C THR A 389 -17.16 17.97 -10.26
N ARG A 390 -16.88 16.70 -9.92
CA ARG A 390 -17.86 15.62 -9.77
C ARG A 390 -18.70 15.43 -11.02
N GLU A 391 -18.06 15.50 -12.17
CA GLU A 391 -18.71 15.32 -13.48
C GLU A 391 -18.70 13.86 -13.92
N GLY A 392 -18.05 12.97 -13.17
CA GLY A 392 -17.71 11.63 -13.62
C GLY A 392 -16.67 11.67 -14.75
N LEU A 393 -15.89 12.74 -14.86
CA LEU A 393 -14.87 12.95 -15.88
C LEU A 393 -13.57 13.37 -15.22
N TYR A 394 -12.46 12.98 -15.84
CA TYR A 394 -11.17 13.49 -15.44
C TYR A 394 -11.02 14.93 -15.92
N PRO A 395 -10.55 15.88 -15.09
CA PRO A 395 -10.23 17.20 -15.54
C PRO A 395 -9.06 17.15 -16.52
N VAL A 396 -9.12 18.05 -17.49
CA VAL A 396 -8.12 18.24 -18.54
C VAL A 396 -7.18 19.41 -18.25
N SER A 397 -7.26 19.95 -17.03
CA SER A 397 -6.37 21.01 -16.55
C SER A 397 -5.01 20.44 -16.14
N ALA A 398 -3.94 21.23 -16.33
CA ALA A 398 -2.63 20.91 -15.79
C ALA A 398 -2.67 20.76 -14.27
N ASP A 399 -1.91 19.81 -13.74
CA ASP A 399 -1.73 19.65 -12.30
C ASP A 399 -0.91 20.83 -11.76
N VAL A 400 -1.60 21.74 -11.05
CA VAL A 400 -0.99 22.96 -10.47
C VAL A 400 0.03 22.68 -9.38
N GLY A 401 0.06 21.45 -8.83
CA GLY A 401 1.03 21.01 -7.83
C GLY A 401 2.38 20.57 -8.42
N LEU A 402 2.49 20.45 -9.74
CA LEU A 402 3.75 20.17 -10.41
C LEU A 402 4.36 21.50 -10.86
N ALA A 403 5.57 21.80 -10.39
CA ALA A 403 6.30 23.00 -10.82
C ALA A 403 6.35 23.07 -12.36
N ALA A 404 6.07 24.25 -12.91
CA ALA A 404 6.18 24.48 -14.35
C ALA A 404 7.62 24.18 -14.81
N ARG A 405 7.79 23.21 -15.71
CA ARG A 405 9.10 22.83 -16.25
C ARG A 405 9.12 23.08 -17.76
N THR A 406 10.03 23.94 -18.19
CA THR A 406 10.17 24.40 -19.58
C THR A 406 11.06 23.43 -20.37
N PRO A 407 10.60 22.80 -21.47
CA PRO A 407 11.38 21.74 -22.14
C PRO A 407 12.20 22.18 -23.36
N ALA A 408 13.22 21.38 -23.75
CA ALA A 408 14.05 21.53 -24.96
C ALA A 408 14.40 20.17 -25.62
N SER A 409 14.58 20.10 -26.96
CA SER A 409 14.89 18.88 -27.75
C SER A 409 16.26 18.89 -28.46
N CYS A 410 16.82 17.73 -28.87
CA CYS A 410 18.05 17.65 -29.69
C CYS A 410 18.19 16.39 -30.57
N THR A 411 19.03 16.45 -31.59
CA THR A 411 19.12 15.42 -32.67
C THR A 411 20.39 14.55 -32.64
N ALA A 412 21.29 14.68 -31.66
CA ALA A 412 22.43 13.77 -31.51
C ALA A 412 23.08 13.94 -30.13
N GLY A 413 23.16 12.87 -29.34
CA GLY A 413 23.86 12.86 -28.06
C GLY A 413 24.13 11.44 -27.60
N ALA A 414 25.37 11.14 -27.22
CA ALA A 414 25.73 9.85 -26.65
C ALA A 414 25.17 9.77 -25.21
N ILE A 415 24.37 8.74 -24.91
CA ILE A 415 23.93 8.44 -23.54
C ILE A 415 25.15 7.92 -22.77
N SER A 416 25.52 8.58 -21.67
CA SER A 416 26.56 8.11 -20.75
C SER A 416 25.96 7.93 -19.36
N GLY A 417 25.78 6.68 -18.92
CA GLY A 417 25.21 6.38 -17.59
C GLY A 417 23.72 6.72 -17.47
N THR A 418 23.35 7.53 -16.46
CA THR A 418 21.97 8.00 -16.18
C THR A 418 21.70 9.41 -16.73
N THR A 419 22.62 9.94 -17.51
CA THR A 419 22.61 11.34 -17.93
C THR A 419 22.74 11.42 -19.44
N PHE A 420 21.85 12.20 -20.05
CA PHE A 420 21.83 12.46 -21.48
C PHE A 420 22.27 13.90 -21.74
N THR A 421 23.20 14.09 -22.67
CA THR A 421 23.69 15.41 -23.10
C THR A 421 23.34 15.65 -24.57
N ALA A 422 22.62 16.73 -24.82
CA ALA A 422 22.11 17.14 -26.12
C ALA A 422 23.16 17.89 -26.97
N GLY A 423 23.44 17.42 -28.19
CA GLY A 423 24.43 18.01 -29.11
C GLY A 423 23.93 19.18 -30.00
N GLY A 424 22.65 19.54 -29.94
CA GLY A 424 22.11 20.69 -30.67
C GLY A 424 20.58 20.68 -30.81
N THR A 425 19.94 21.83 -30.57
CA THR A 425 18.49 21.99 -30.53
C THR A 425 17.91 22.23 -31.92
N VAL A 426 17.25 21.24 -32.51
CA VAL A 426 16.34 21.46 -33.65
C VAL A 426 14.93 21.52 -33.07
N THR A 427 14.27 22.67 -33.26
CA THR A 427 12.97 23.06 -32.69
C THR A 427 11.98 21.89 -32.49
N GLY A 428 11.61 21.61 -31.23
CA GLY A 428 10.63 20.62 -30.82
C GLY A 428 10.38 20.66 -29.30
N THR A 429 9.25 20.11 -28.83
CA THR A 429 8.87 20.07 -27.41
C THR A 429 8.95 18.63 -26.91
N PHE A 430 9.59 18.38 -25.77
CA PHE A 430 9.53 17.10 -25.06
C PHE A 430 8.80 17.26 -23.71
N LYS A 431 8.00 16.30 -23.30
CA LYS A 431 7.32 16.22 -22.00
C LYS A 431 7.99 15.15 -21.12
N PRO A 432 7.89 15.23 -19.79
CA PRO A 432 8.10 14.05 -18.95
C PRO A 432 7.23 12.90 -19.48
N ASN A 433 7.83 11.72 -19.65
CA ASN A 433 7.27 10.52 -20.30
C ASN A 433 7.26 10.51 -21.85
N ASP A 434 7.83 11.51 -22.53
CA ASP A 434 8.05 11.39 -23.97
C ASP A 434 9.14 10.36 -24.28
N TYR A 435 8.96 9.63 -25.38
CA TYR A 435 9.91 8.67 -25.91
C TYR A 435 10.95 9.38 -26.80
N LEU A 436 12.19 8.91 -26.76
CA LEU A 436 13.20 9.30 -27.74
C LEU A 436 13.00 8.49 -29.02
N TYR A 437 12.85 9.18 -30.15
CA TYR A 437 12.72 8.59 -31.48
C TYR A 437 14.05 8.67 -32.22
N ASP A 438 14.37 7.65 -33.02
CA ASP A 438 15.45 7.77 -34.00
C ASP A 438 15.03 8.59 -35.23
N ALA A 439 15.99 8.85 -36.13
CA ALA A 439 15.75 9.62 -37.36
C ALA A 439 14.73 8.96 -38.31
N ALA A 440 14.38 7.69 -38.10
CA ALA A 440 13.36 6.96 -38.84
C ALA A 440 12.04 6.83 -38.05
N LEU A 441 11.87 7.60 -36.97
CA LEU A 441 10.71 7.58 -36.08
C LEU A 441 10.46 6.24 -35.37
N ASN A 442 11.47 5.38 -35.28
CA ASN A 442 11.36 4.17 -34.46
C ASN A 442 11.59 4.54 -33.00
N ILE A 443 10.79 3.97 -32.11
CA ILE A 443 11.03 4.03 -30.66
C ILE A 443 12.32 3.25 -30.40
N LYS A 444 13.40 3.94 -30.06
CA LYS A 444 14.61 3.30 -29.53
C LYS A 444 14.44 3.22 -28.02
N ASP A 445 14.49 1.99 -27.51
CA ASP A 445 14.69 1.62 -26.10
C ASP A 445 14.12 2.60 -25.05
N SER A 446 13.01 2.21 -24.41
CA SER A 446 12.37 2.62 -23.13
C SER A 446 13.03 3.70 -22.24
N THR A 447 13.57 4.78 -22.79
CA THR A 447 14.35 5.79 -22.06
C THR A 447 13.47 7.00 -21.82
N MET A 448 12.98 7.12 -20.59
CA MET A 448 12.13 8.24 -20.16
C MET A 448 13.00 9.38 -19.63
N ILE A 449 12.70 10.60 -20.04
CA ILE A 449 13.27 11.81 -19.44
C ILE A 449 12.62 12.02 -18.07
N VAL A 450 13.42 11.97 -17.00
CA VAL A 450 12.97 12.09 -15.60
C VAL A 450 13.06 13.54 -15.14
N GLU A 451 14.13 14.23 -15.51
CA GLU A 451 14.39 15.58 -15.04
C GLU A 451 15.32 16.31 -16.02
N GLN A 452 15.10 17.59 -16.24
CA GLN A 452 16.05 18.46 -16.94
C GLN A 452 16.99 19.09 -15.91
N LEU A 453 18.29 18.82 -16.04
CA LEU A 453 19.32 19.32 -15.11
C LEU A 453 19.88 20.67 -15.57
N THR A 454 20.06 20.83 -16.88
CA THR A 454 20.50 22.09 -17.51
C THR A 454 19.79 22.29 -18.86
N ALA A 455 20.08 23.37 -19.58
CA ALA A 455 19.53 23.60 -20.92
C ALA A 455 19.83 22.46 -21.91
N THR A 456 20.91 21.71 -21.71
CA THR A 456 21.37 20.64 -22.62
C THR A 456 21.61 19.31 -21.92
N THR A 457 21.33 19.20 -20.62
CA THR A 457 21.58 17.98 -19.83
C THR A 457 20.31 17.51 -19.14
N PHE A 458 20.02 16.23 -19.27
CA PHE A 458 18.82 15.59 -18.72
C PHE A 458 19.20 14.37 -17.89
N ARG A 459 18.50 14.17 -16.77
CA ARG A 459 18.45 12.89 -16.07
C ARG A 459 17.42 12.02 -16.76
N VAL A 460 17.83 10.83 -17.14
CA VAL A 460 16.97 9.82 -17.78
C VAL A 460 16.85 8.60 -16.89
N ASN A 461 15.73 7.90 -16.96
CA ASN A 461 15.58 6.64 -16.23
C ASN A 461 16.32 5.53 -16.99
N LYS A 462 17.01 4.65 -16.28
CA LYS A 462 17.78 3.56 -16.90
C LYS A 462 16.81 2.45 -17.32
N ASN A 463 16.87 2.08 -18.61
CA ASN A 463 16.05 1.12 -19.37
C ASN A 463 15.15 0.13 -18.60
N TYR A 464 13.89 0.09 -19.04
CA TYR A 464 13.02 -1.09 -19.01
C TYR A 464 13.39 -2.03 -20.17
N ASN A 465 13.75 -3.28 -19.90
CA ASN A 465 14.04 -4.29 -20.91
C ASN A 465 12.75 -5.10 -21.19
N GLY A 466 11.93 -4.64 -22.13
CA GLY A 466 10.68 -5.30 -22.52
C GLY A 466 9.87 -4.48 -23.53
N SER A 467 9.22 -5.17 -24.46
CA SER A 467 8.31 -4.57 -25.45
C SER A 467 7.04 -4.06 -24.78
N PHE A 468 6.78 -2.76 -24.89
CA PHE A 468 5.47 -2.20 -24.53
C PHE A 468 4.42 -2.61 -25.57
N PRO A 469 3.18 -2.95 -25.16
CA PRO A 469 2.14 -3.31 -26.11
C PRO A 469 1.59 -2.04 -26.78
N ASN A 470 1.72 -2.00 -28.11
CA ASN A 470 0.91 -1.24 -29.07
C ASN A 470 1.44 0.12 -29.58
N PRO A 471 2.20 0.14 -30.70
CA PRO A 471 2.69 1.34 -31.39
C PRO A 471 1.63 2.19 -32.11
N ALA A 472 0.36 1.76 -32.17
CA ALA A 472 -0.63 2.33 -33.09
C ALA A 472 -1.29 3.66 -32.63
N ALA A 473 -0.94 4.20 -31.46
CA ALA A 473 -1.68 5.30 -30.83
C ALA A 473 -1.14 6.73 -31.09
N VAL A 474 -0.05 6.91 -31.85
CA VAL A 474 0.62 8.23 -31.97
C VAL A 474 0.68 8.71 -33.43
N ALA A 475 -0.49 8.81 -34.07
CA ALA A 475 -0.62 9.33 -35.44
C ALA A 475 -1.29 10.72 -35.51
N ALA A 476 -1.08 11.58 -34.50
CA ALA A 476 -1.57 12.97 -34.52
C ALA A 476 -0.39 13.96 -34.57
N THR A 477 -0.22 14.61 -35.73
CA THR A 477 0.87 15.54 -36.09
C THR A 477 0.62 17.00 -35.64
N THR A 478 -0.10 17.22 -34.54
CA THR A 478 -0.31 18.59 -34.01
C THR A 478 -0.44 18.56 -32.49
N VAL A 479 0.54 19.12 -31.79
CA VAL A 479 0.54 19.27 -30.33
C VAL A 479 0.45 20.77 -30.01
N THR A 480 -0.72 21.22 -29.57
CA THR A 480 -0.95 22.60 -29.10
C THR A 480 -0.48 22.80 -27.66
N THR A 481 -0.11 24.03 -27.34
CA THR A 481 0.49 24.56 -26.09
C THR A 481 -0.39 24.52 -24.83
N ALA A 482 -1.40 23.66 -24.77
CA ALA A 482 -2.22 23.46 -23.58
C ALA A 482 -1.86 22.10 -22.95
N GLY A 483 -1.46 22.13 -21.68
CA GLY A 483 -0.95 20.99 -20.94
C GLY A 483 -1.89 19.80 -20.87
N THR A 484 -1.38 18.67 -20.40
CA THR A 484 -2.18 17.58 -19.85
C THR A 484 -1.23 16.53 -19.30
N VAL A 485 -1.01 16.52 -17.99
CA VAL A 485 -0.93 15.23 -17.30
C VAL A 485 -2.38 14.80 -17.26
N THR A 486 -2.76 13.95 -18.20
CA THR A 486 -4.09 13.41 -18.16
C THR A 486 -4.20 12.51 -16.95
N ARG A 487 -5.22 12.76 -16.13
CA ARG A 487 -5.57 11.89 -15.03
C ARG A 487 -6.20 10.62 -15.60
N ASP A 488 -5.52 9.86 -16.46
CA ASP A 488 -6.13 8.63 -16.94
C ASP A 488 -6.08 7.54 -15.86
N GLY A 489 -7.25 6.96 -15.57
CA GLY A 489 -7.43 5.96 -14.52
C GLY A 489 -7.10 4.54 -14.94
N LEU A 490 -6.60 4.33 -16.16
CA LEU A 490 -6.44 2.99 -16.72
C LEU A 490 -5.06 2.68 -17.28
N HIS A 491 -4.34 3.67 -17.81
CA HIS A 491 -3.04 3.44 -18.44
C HIS A 491 -1.88 4.09 -17.67
N VAL A 492 -2.18 4.95 -16.68
CA VAL A 492 -1.18 5.51 -15.76
C VAL A 492 -1.69 5.54 -14.31
N GLN A 493 -2.13 4.39 -13.77
CA GLN A 493 -2.55 4.23 -12.36
C GLN A 493 -1.61 4.95 -11.38
N ASN A 494 -0.30 4.93 -11.65
CA ASN A 494 0.73 5.56 -10.81
C ASN A 494 0.55 7.07 -10.63
N VAL A 495 0.16 7.82 -11.67
CA VAL A 495 0.03 9.29 -11.59
C VAL A 495 -1.26 9.69 -10.89
N GLY A 496 -2.35 8.95 -11.14
CA GLY A 496 -3.60 9.15 -10.41
C GLY A 496 -3.44 8.92 -8.90
N GLU A 497 -2.72 7.87 -8.52
CA GLU A 497 -2.42 7.58 -7.11
C GLU A 497 -1.57 8.66 -6.45
N GLU A 498 -0.58 9.24 -7.14
CA GLU A 498 0.21 10.33 -6.56
C GLU A 498 -0.63 11.58 -6.27
N ILE A 499 -1.57 11.92 -7.16
CA ILE A 499 -2.52 13.02 -6.97
C ILE A 499 -3.42 12.71 -5.76
N ILE A 500 -3.94 11.48 -5.67
CA ILE A 500 -4.72 11.02 -4.52
C ILE A 500 -3.95 11.19 -3.20
N ILE A 501 -2.73 10.68 -3.15
CA ILE A 501 -1.90 10.70 -1.93
C ILE A 501 -1.64 12.14 -1.50
N ARG A 502 -1.35 13.03 -2.45
CA ARG A 502 -1.10 14.44 -2.20
C ARG A 502 -2.36 15.20 -1.77
N ASP A 503 -3.45 15.06 -2.52
CA ASP A 503 -4.62 15.93 -2.39
C ASP A 503 -5.65 15.40 -1.39
N LYS A 504 -5.70 14.08 -1.18
CA LYS A 504 -6.67 13.42 -0.27
C LYS A 504 -6.01 12.62 0.85
N GLY A 505 -4.70 12.43 0.84
CA GLY A 505 -3.97 11.84 1.96
C GLY A 505 -4.18 12.57 3.30
N PRO A 506 -4.04 13.91 3.37
CA PRO A 506 -4.27 14.66 4.61
C PRO A 506 -5.68 14.48 5.19
N ASP A 507 -6.69 14.33 4.33
CA ASP A 507 -8.08 14.10 4.76
C ASP A 507 -8.25 12.72 5.43
N LEU A 508 -7.64 11.67 4.87
CA LEU A 508 -7.64 10.33 5.49
C LEU A 508 -6.94 10.35 6.86
N ILE A 509 -5.77 10.99 6.95
CA ILE A 509 -5.04 11.13 8.21
C ILE A 509 -5.88 11.87 9.26
N THR A 510 -6.60 12.92 8.86
CA THR A 510 -7.50 13.66 9.75
C THR A 510 -8.65 12.78 10.25
N LYS A 511 -9.24 11.95 9.40
CA LYS A 511 -10.32 11.02 9.79
C LYS A 511 -9.87 9.90 10.72
N ILE A 512 -8.61 9.47 10.60
CA ILE A 512 -8.00 8.49 11.51
C ILE A 512 -7.61 9.14 12.84
N ALA A 513 -7.37 10.45 12.84
CA ALA A 513 -7.04 11.23 14.02
C ALA A 513 -8.25 11.55 14.90
N ALA A 514 -9.42 11.73 14.27
CA ALA A 514 -10.71 11.91 14.95
C ALA A 514 -11.06 10.67 15.79
#